data_AF-A0A7R9Q5K0-F1
#
_entry.id   AF-A0A7R9Q5K0-F1
#
_cell.length_a   1.000
_cell.length_b   1.000
_cell.length_c   1.000
_cell.angle_alpha   90.00
_cell.angle_beta   90.00
_cell.angle_gamma   90.00
#
_symmetry.space_group_name_H-M   'P 1'
#
loop_
_entity.id
_entity.type
_entity.pdbx_description
1 polymer ?
#
loop_
_entity_poly.entity_id
_entity_poly.type
_entity_poly.pdbx_seq_one_letter_code
_entity_poly.pdbx_strand_id
1 'polypeptide(L)'
;YGACGYTEEQAVQTFGEQNIEERLLGFHYLGPNAGEVTQLVGLSLKMKATKADLDALIGIHPTCAEVFTTLDVTKRSGLAPDLKSCCG
;
A
#
# COMPACT_ATOMS: atom_id res chain seq x y z
N TYR A 1 2.41 -15.94 7.14
CA TYR A 1 2.60 -14.65 6.43
C TYR A 1 3.38 -13.66 7.28
N GLY A 2 4.54 -13.18 6.83
CA GLY A 2 5.56 -12.53 7.67
C GLY A 2 5.76 -11.02 7.44
N ALA A 3 4.75 -10.20 7.75
CA ALA A 3 4.93 -8.73 7.75
C ALA A 3 4.68 -8.06 9.11
N CYS A 4 4.04 -8.72 10.09
CA CYS A 4 3.74 -8.08 11.39
C CYS A 4 3.99 -8.95 12.63
N GLY A 5 4.73 -10.06 12.53
CA GLY A 5 5.02 -10.91 13.71
C GLY A 5 3.79 -11.61 14.32
N TYR A 6 2.66 -11.63 13.60
CA TYR A 6 1.47 -12.40 13.97
C TYR A 6 1.52 -13.81 13.38
N THR A 7 1.01 -14.78 14.14
CA THR A 7 0.69 -16.12 13.60
C THR A 7 -0.54 -16.04 12.68
N GLU A 8 -0.78 -17.08 11.86
CA GLU A 8 -1.91 -17.07 10.92
C GLU A 8 -3.25 -17.01 11.66
N GLU A 9 -3.36 -17.69 12.79
CA GLU A 9 -4.54 -17.67 13.65
C GLU A 9 -4.78 -16.28 14.22
N GLN A 10 -3.72 -15.59 14.66
CA GLN A 10 -3.81 -14.22 15.17
C GLN A 10 -4.20 -13.22 14.07
N ALA A 11 -3.68 -13.40 12.85
CA ALA A 11 -4.02 -12.57 11.71
C ALA A 11 -5.48 -12.78 11.31
N VAL A 12 -5.95 -14.02 11.23
CA VAL A 12 -7.34 -14.36 10.93
C VAL A 12 -8.29 -13.87 12.02
N GLN A 13 -7.90 -13.95 13.29
CA GLN A 13 -8.72 -13.42 14.39
C GLN A 13 -8.81 -11.88 14.37
N THR A 14 -7.74 -11.20 13.99
CA THR A 14 -7.67 -9.73 14.00
C THR A 14 -8.26 -9.12 12.72
N PHE A 15 -8.08 -9.79 11.59
CA PHE A 15 -8.39 -9.27 10.26
C PHE A 15 -9.52 -10.04 9.54
N GLY A 16 -9.94 -11.20 10.04
CA GLY A 16 -10.98 -12.08 9.47
C GLY A 16 -10.41 -13.28 8.69
N GLU A 17 -11.22 -14.33 8.50
CA GLU A 17 -10.90 -15.49 7.63
C GLU A 17 -10.73 -15.14 6.16
N GLN A 18 -11.15 -13.92 5.78
CA GLN A 18 -10.63 -13.19 4.63
C GLN A 18 -9.16 -12.83 4.90
N ASN A 19 -8.38 -13.89 4.98
CA ASN A 19 -6.96 -13.85 4.89
C ASN A 19 -6.65 -13.07 3.59
N ILE A 20 -5.62 -12.24 3.58
CA ILE A 20 -4.75 -12.18 2.38
C ILE A 20 -5.27 -11.41 1.14
N GLU A 21 -6.40 -10.69 1.12
CA GLU A 21 -6.73 -9.77 -0.02
C GLU A 21 -5.78 -8.54 -0.12
N GLU A 22 -4.55 -8.67 0.37
CA GLU A 22 -3.56 -7.61 0.43
C GLU A 22 -4.08 -6.37 1.18
N ARG A 23 -4.75 -6.62 2.32
CA ARG A 23 -5.13 -5.57 3.26
C ARG A 23 -3.92 -4.67 3.56
N LEU A 24 -4.12 -3.37 3.46
CA LEU A 24 -3.12 -2.38 3.86
C LEU A 24 -3.00 -2.35 5.38
N LEU A 25 -1.85 -2.79 5.89
CA LEU A 25 -1.53 -2.80 7.32
C LEU A 25 -0.68 -1.60 7.74
N GLY A 26 0.04 -1.02 6.79
CA GLY A 26 0.90 0.12 7.02
C GLY A 26 1.15 0.89 5.73
N PHE A 27 1.49 2.15 5.89
CA PHE A 27 1.85 3.06 4.81
C PHE A 27 3.08 3.84 5.24
N HIS A 28 4.09 3.86 4.37
CA HIS A 28 5.33 4.60 4.61
C HIS A 28 5.64 5.42 3.37
N TYR A 29 5.84 6.72 3.58
CA TYR A 29 6.19 7.65 2.52
C TYR A 29 7.31 8.56 3.01
N LEU A 30 8.33 8.70 2.15
CA LEU A 30 9.45 9.61 2.33
C LEU A 30 9.48 10.54 1.12
N GLY A 31 9.15 11.81 1.32
CA GLY A 31 9.10 12.79 0.26
C GLY A 31 8.51 14.11 0.73
N PRO A 32 8.37 15.09 -0.17
CA PRO A 32 7.73 16.36 0.15
C PRO A 32 6.25 16.14 0.52
N ASN A 33 5.73 17.00 1.41
CA ASN A 33 4.34 16.99 1.86
C ASN A 33 3.89 15.64 2.45
N ALA A 34 4.79 14.98 3.18
CA ALA A 34 4.52 13.64 3.72
C ALA A 34 3.34 13.61 4.69
N GLY A 35 3.09 14.69 5.42
CA GLY A 35 1.94 14.81 6.31
C GLY A 35 0.62 14.78 5.53
N GLU A 36 0.53 15.58 4.47
CA GLU A 36 -0.65 15.74 3.62
C GLU A 36 -0.98 14.43 2.89
N VAL A 37 0.03 13.78 2.30
CA VAL A 37 -0.15 12.48 1.62
C VAL A 37 -0.58 11.40 2.61
N THR A 38 0.08 11.32 3.76
CA THR A 38 -0.21 10.27 4.77
C THR A 38 -1.56 10.47 5.45
N GLN A 39 -2.03 11.71 5.60
CA GLN A 39 -3.30 12.01 6.25
C GLN A 39 -4.48 11.32 5.55
N LEU A 40 -4.52 11.37 4.21
CA LEU A 40 -5.58 10.73 3.44
C LEU A 40 -5.47 9.20 3.50
N VAL A 41 -4.25 8.65 3.42
CA VAL A 41 -4.04 7.20 3.52
C VAL A 41 -4.39 6.66 4.91
N GLY A 42 -4.18 7.45 5.97
CA GLY A 42 -4.60 7.11 7.33
C GLY A 42 -6.11 6.83 7.44
N LEU A 43 -6.94 7.56 6.68
CA LEU A 43 -8.37 7.28 6.59
C LEU A 43 -8.64 5.94 5.90
N SER A 44 -7.97 5.65 4.78
CA SER A 44 -8.11 4.39 4.05
C SER A 44 -7.72 3.18 4.91
N LEU A 45 -6.65 3.29 5.70
CA LEU A 45 -6.24 2.26 6.66
C LEU A 45 -7.32 2.02 7.73
N LYS A 46 -7.95 3.07 8.23
CA LYS A 46 -9.07 2.98 9.19
C LYS A 46 -10.29 2.28 8.57
N MET A 47 -10.54 2.52 7.28
CA MET A 47 -11.59 1.89 6.48
C MET A 47 -11.25 0.45 6.05
N LYS A 48 -10.10 -0.09 6.47
CA LYS A 48 -9.66 -1.45 6.17
C LYS A 48 -9.36 -1.69 4.67
N ALA A 49 -8.91 -0.66 3.95
CA ALA A 49 -8.61 -0.74 2.53
C ALA A 49 -7.61 -1.87 2.18
N THR A 50 -7.75 -2.38 0.96
CA THR A 50 -6.93 -3.42 0.34
C THR A 50 -6.02 -2.85 -0.75
N LYS A 51 -5.10 -3.66 -1.27
CA LYS A 51 -4.31 -3.29 -2.45
C LYS A 51 -5.19 -3.08 -3.68
N ALA A 52 -6.25 -3.88 -3.84
CA ALA A 52 -7.21 -3.73 -4.93
C ALA A 52 -7.92 -2.37 -4.89
N ASP A 53 -8.26 -1.86 -3.71
CA ASP A 53 -8.83 -0.51 -3.56
C ASP A 53 -7.85 0.59 -4.01
N LEU A 54 -6.56 0.39 -3.75
CA LEU A 54 -5.51 1.33 -4.15
C LEU A 54 -5.25 1.29 -5.66
N ASP A 55 -5.33 0.12 -6.28
CA ASP A 55 -5.18 -0.06 -7.74
C ASP A 55 -6.39 0.44 -8.53
N ALA A 56 -7.57 0.43 -7.91
CA ALA A 56 -8.77 1.03 -8.50
C ALA A 56 -8.76 2.56 -8.41
N LEU A 57 -7.88 3.16 -7.60
CA LEU A 57 -7.80 4.60 -7.44
C LEU A 57 -7.11 5.25 -8.64
N ILE A 58 -7.76 6.25 -9.25
CA ILE A 58 -7.14 7.05 -10.31
C ILE A 58 -6.19 8.08 -9.70
N GLY A 59 -4.91 7.99 -10.07
CA GLY A 59 -3.89 8.97 -9.68
C GLY A 59 -4.20 10.37 -10.21
N ILE A 60 -3.95 11.38 -9.37
CA ILE A 60 -4.03 12.79 -9.77
C ILE A 60 -2.66 13.20 -10.32
N HIS A 61 -2.59 13.57 -11.61
CA HIS A 61 -1.34 13.94 -12.25
C HIS A 61 -1.19 15.48 -12.40
N PRO A 62 0.00 16.07 -12.16
CA PRO A 62 1.19 15.47 -11.55
C PRO A 62 1.16 15.62 -10.01
N THR A 63 1.29 14.53 -9.27
CA THR A 63 1.40 14.58 -7.80
C THR A 63 2.35 13.54 -7.24
N CYS A 64 3.01 13.84 -6.12
CA CYS A 64 3.87 12.85 -5.45
C CYS A 64 3.08 11.63 -4.93
N ALA A 65 1.77 11.75 -4.76
CA ALA A 65 0.91 10.67 -4.28
C ALA A 65 0.48 9.71 -5.39
N GLU A 66 0.53 10.10 -6.67
CA GLU A 66 -0.02 9.29 -7.77
C GLU A 66 0.68 7.93 -7.91
N VAL A 67 1.97 7.85 -7.58
CA VAL A 67 2.76 6.61 -7.63
C VAL A 67 2.17 5.49 -6.77
N PHE A 68 1.44 5.82 -5.71
CA PHE A 68 0.82 4.82 -4.84
C PHE A 68 -0.30 4.05 -5.56
N THR A 69 -0.89 4.61 -6.61
CA THR A 69 -1.95 3.97 -7.42
C THR A 69 -1.41 2.93 -8.40
N THR A 70 -0.09 2.85 -8.58
CA THR A 70 0.55 2.00 -9.59
C THR A 70 1.67 1.13 -9.02
N LEU A 71 1.64 0.80 -7.73
CA LEU A 71 2.66 -0.04 -7.10
C LEU A 71 2.52 -1.51 -7.53
N ASP A 72 3.52 -2.05 -8.23
CA ASP A 72 3.55 -3.43 -8.74
C ASP A 72 4.76 -4.25 -8.24
N VAL A 73 5.89 -3.58 -7.96
CA VAL A 73 7.12 -4.23 -7.47
C VAL A 73 6.99 -4.64 -6.00
N THR A 74 7.11 -5.94 -5.74
CA THR A 74 7.16 -6.47 -4.36
C THR A 74 8.59 -6.78 -3.92
N LYS A 75 8.92 -6.52 -2.65
CA LYS A 75 10.23 -6.87 -2.07
C LYS A 75 10.57 -8.36 -2.23
N ARG A 76 9.56 -9.24 -2.19
CA ARG A 76 9.72 -10.70 -2.33
C ARG A 76 10.22 -11.10 -3.73
N SER A 77 9.85 -10.35 -4.77
CA SER A 77 10.26 -10.64 -6.14
C SER A 77 11.77 -10.45 -6.38
N GLY A 78 12.45 -9.67 -5.54
CA GLY A 78 13.85 -9.32 -5.72
C GLY A 78 14.11 -8.30 -6.84
N LEU A 79 13.06 -7.82 -7.52
CA LEU A 79 13.18 -6.74 -8.50
C LEU A 79 13.56 -5.43 -7.82
N ALA A 80 14.34 -4.60 -8.50
CA ALA A 80 14.72 -3.29 -8.01
C ALA A 80 13.50 -2.35 -7.99
N PRO A 81 13.37 -1.48 -6.98
CA PRO A 81 12.26 -0.54 -6.85
C PRO A 81 12.52 0.78 -7.62
N ASP A 82 13.43 0.78 -8.60
CA ASP A 82 13.74 1.95 -9.38
C ASP A 82 12.53 2.37 -10.20
N LEU A 83 12.24 3.68 -10.18
CA LEU A 83 11.22 4.23 -11.04
C LEU A 83 11.67 4.03 -12.49
N LYS A 84 10.79 3.49 -13.31
CA LYS A 84 10.90 3.67 -14.76
C LYS A 84 11.05 5.17 -15.01
N SER A 85 12.09 5.55 -15.76
CA SER A 85 12.46 6.93 -16.12
C SER A 85 11.33 7.59 -16.94
N CYS A 86 11.62 8.52 -17.85
CA CYS A 86 10.64 9.06 -18.80
C CYS A 86 9.96 7.92 -19.59
N CYS A 87 8.87 7.37 -19.06
CA CYS A 87 8.22 6.18 -19.57
C CYS A 87 6.73 6.44 -19.68
N GLY A 88 6.30 6.70 -20.91
CA GLY A 88 5.04 6.17 -21.43
C GLY A 88 5.27 4.80 -22.04
#